data_AF-A0A1H4CS32-F1
#
_entry.id   AF-A0A1H4CS32-F1
#
_cell.length_a   1.000
_cell.length_b   1.000
_cell.length_c   1.000
_cell.angle_alpha   90.00
_cell.angle_beta   90.00
_cell.angle_gamma   90.00
#
_symmetry.space_group_name_H-M   'P 1'
#
loop_
_entity.id
_entity.type
_entity.pdbx_description
1 polymer ?
#
loop_
_entity_poly.entity_id
_entity_poly.type
_entity_poly.pdbx_seq_one_letter_code
_entity_poly.pdbx_strand_id
1 'polypeptide(L)'
;MAHQAAGAGITGSVSYSYERGPDGQMYAVGGEVSIDTSAVSGDPRATLEKAEAIIRAAMAPAEPSSQDYRVAASARAMAAEARAELAQMEESEASEESGEEPEQTTGAAAETRQEDGAGNERRAEMREAQAESMGRLQRQLVEAGVFARMYPPGTLFSYQV
;
A
#
# COMPACT_ATOMS: atom_id res chain seq x y z
N MET A 1 -21.82 20.93 -13.68
CA MET A 1 -21.49 20.75 -12.26
C MET A 1 -21.65 19.27 -11.91
N ALA A 2 -20.56 18.51 -11.94
CA ALA A 2 -20.57 17.05 -11.69
C ALA A 2 -19.96 16.67 -10.34
N HIS A 3 -19.93 17.61 -9.38
CA HIS A 3 -19.20 17.42 -8.11
C HIS A 3 -20.09 17.29 -6.86
N GLN A 4 -21.41 17.52 -6.95
CA GLN A 4 -22.28 17.53 -5.76
C GLN A 4 -23.12 16.26 -5.55
N ALA A 5 -23.17 15.34 -6.52
CA ALA A 5 -24.18 14.27 -6.47
C ALA A 5 -23.74 12.97 -5.76
N ALA A 6 -22.44 12.78 -5.47
CA ALA A 6 -21.95 11.49 -4.93
C ALA A 6 -21.68 11.47 -3.41
N GLY A 7 -21.80 12.60 -2.72
CA GLY A 7 -21.22 12.79 -1.38
C GLY A 7 -22.18 13.16 -0.25
N ALA A 8 -23.47 12.85 -0.33
CA ALA A 8 -24.40 13.15 0.77
C ALA A 8 -23.98 12.43 2.07
N GLY A 9 -23.29 13.14 2.96
CA GLY A 9 -22.86 12.67 4.28
C GLY A 9 -21.36 12.37 4.47
N ILE A 10 -20.52 12.50 3.44
CA ILE A 10 -19.07 12.16 3.51
C ILE A 10 -18.15 13.36 3.16
N THR A 11 -18.73 14.53 2.90
CA THR A 11 -18.00 15.75 2.53
C THR A 11 -17.60 16.55 3.77
N GLY A 12 -16.30 16.78 3.95
CA GLY A 12 -15.68 17.68 4.93
C GLY A 12 -15.62 19.13 4.46
N SER A 13 -14.70 19.91 5.03
CA SER A 13 -14.58 21.36 4.81
C SER A 13 -14.18 21.73 3.38
N VAL A 14 -14.73 22.86 2.90
CA VAL A 14 -14.41 23.43 1.58
C VAL A 14 -13.21 24.37 1.71
N SER A 15 -12.21 24.16 0.86
CA SER A 15 -11.02 25.00 0.74
C SER A 15 -11.07 25.78 -0.57
N TYR A 16 -10.67 27.06 -0.56
CA TYR A 16 -10.61 27.90 -1.75
C TYR A 16 -9.19 28.38 -2.01
N SER A 17 -8.77 28.37 -3.27
CA SER A 17 -7.53 28.97 -3.73
C SER A 17 -7.82 30.31 -4.40
N TYR A 18 -7.05 31.33 -4.05
CA TYR A 18 -7.25 32.70 -4.53
C TYR A 18 -6.06 33.18 -5.36
N GLU A 19 -6.34 33.97 -6.39
CA GLU A 19 -5.34 34.66 -7.21
C GLU A 19 -5.63 36.16 -7.22
N ARG A 20 -4.57 36.98 -7.25
CA ARG A 20 -4.70 38.43 -7.28
C ARG A 20 -4.87 38.91 -8.73
N GLY A 21 -5.97 39.62 -8.99
CA GLY A 21 -6.25 40.25 -10.27
C GLY A 21 -5.40 41.49 -10.53
N PRO A 22 -5.36 41.98 -11.78
CA PRO A 22 -4.64 43.19 -12.17
C PRO A 22 -5.20 44.48 -11.51
N ASP A 23 -6.41 44.41 -10.97
CA ASP A 23 -7.07 45.44 -10.17
C ASP A 23 -6.68 45.39 -8.67
N GLY A 24 -5.84 44.43 -8.28
CA GLY A 24 -5.36 44.22 -6.92
C GLY A 24 -6.32 43.41 -6.03
N GLN A 25 -7.49 43.01 -6.53
CA GLN A 25 -8.48 42.24 -5.77
C GLN A 25 -8.16 40.73 -5.82
N MET A 26 -8.58 40.00 -4.78
CA MET A 26 -8.40 38.54 -4.72
C MET A 26 -9.64 37.85 -5.30
N TYR A 27 -9.43 36.94 -6.23
CA TYR A 27 -10.47 36.14 -6.87
C TYR A 27 -10.26 34.67 -6.55
N ALA A 28 -11.32 33.95 -6.18
CA ALA A 28 -11.26 32.51 -6.02
C ALA A 28 -11.11 31.85 -7.41
N VAL A 29 -9.97 31.21 -7.66
CA VAL A 29 -9.64 30.53 -8.93
C VAL A 29 -9.76 29.02 -8.84
N GLY A 30 -9.89 28.49 -7.63
CA GLY A 30 -10.10 27.06 -7.38
C GLY A 30 -10.82 26.83 -6.07
N GLY A 31 -11.43 25.65 -5.93
CA GLY A 31 -11.99 25.19 -4.68
C GLY A 31 -12.06 23.67 -4.65
N GLU A 32 -11.71 23.08 -3.50
CA GLU A 32 -11.77 21.64 -3.25
C GLU A 32 -12.62 21.35 -2.02
N VAL A 33 -13.25 20.18 -2.00
CA VAL A 33 -13.99 19.68 -0.85
C VAL A 33 -13.17 18.58 -0.22
N SER A 34 -12.73 18.77 1.02
CA SER A 34 -12.07 17.72 1.79
C SER A 34 -13.07 16.59 2.04
N ILE A 35 -12.64 15.34 2.02
CA ILE A 35 -13.50 14.19 2.33
C ILE A 35 -13.12 13.67 3.70
N ASP A 36 -14.10 13.39 4.55
CA ASP A 36 -13.85 12.83 5.86
C ASP A 36 -13.42 11.36 5.72
N THR A 37 -12.10 11.14 5.84
CA THR A 37 -11.49 9.82 5.89
C THR A 37 -11.22 9.37 7.32
N SER A 38 -12.10 9.70 8.28
CA SER A 38 -12.08 9.13 9.63
C SER A 38 -12.92 7.85 9.73
N ALA A 39 -12.49 6.93 10.59
CA ALA A 39 -13.21 5.70 10.88
C ALA A 39 -14.58 5.97 11.51
N VAL A 40 -15.54 5.06 11.28
CA VAL A 40 -16.83 5.04 11.96
C VAL A 40 -16.62 4.38 13.33
N SER A 41 -16.84 5.15 14.39
CA SER A 41 -16.56 4.70 15.76
C SER A 41 -17.33 3.44 16.12
N GLY A 42 -16.61 2.40 16.55
CA GLY A 42 -17.19 1.14 17.02
C GLY A 42 -17.75 0.23 15.92
N ASP A 43 -17.59 0.59 14.63
CA ASP A 43 -18.05 -0.23 13.52
C ASP A 43 -17.00 -0.31 12.40
N PRO A 44 -16.13 -1.32 12.46
CA PRO A 44 -15.13 -1.55 11.41
C PRO A 44 -15.77 -1.98 10.08
N ARG A 45 -16.95 -2.61 10.08
CA ARG A 45 -17.66 -2.98 8.83
C ARG A 45 -18.16 -1.72 8.13
N ALA A 46 -18.83 -0.82 8.85
CA ALA A 46 -19.26 0.47 8.31
C ALA A 46 -18.07 1.34 7.87
N THR A 47 -16.94 1.26 8.58
CA THR A 47 -15.71 1.94 8.18
C THR A 47 -15.18 1.42 6.85
N LEU A 48 -15.15 0.10 6.66
CA LEU A 48 -14.73 -0.51 5.40
C LEU A 48 -15.65 -0.11 4.23
N GLU A 49 -16.96 -0.16 4.44
CA GLU A 49 -17.95 0.25 3.43
C GLU A 49 -17.81 1.74 3.07
N LYS A 50 -17.63 2.61 4.07
CA LYS A 50 -17.37 4.04 3.89
C LYS A 50 -16.10 4.26 3.06
N ALA A 51 -15.01 3.57 3.41
CA ALA A 51 -13.75 3.65 2.69
C ALA A 51 -13.90 3.25 1.22
N GLU A 52 -14.57 2.14 0.93
CA GLU A 52 -14.80 1.64 -0.43
C GLU A 52 -15.69 2.58 -1.25
N ALA A 53 -16.71 3.19 -0.63
CA ALA A 53 -17.52 4.21 -1.26
C ALA A 53 -16.69 5.45 -1.65
N ILE A 54 -15.79 5.91 -0.77
CA ILE A 54 -14.90 7.04 -1.05
C ILE A 54 -13.94 6.71 -2.19
N ILE A 55 -13.32 5.53 -2.19
CA ILE A 55 -12.41 5.10 -3.27
C ILE A 55 -13.12 5.10 -4.61
N ARG A 56 -14.33 4.52 -4.67
CA ARG A 56 -15.12 4.48 -5.90
C ARG A 56 -15.51 5.87 -6.37
N ALA A 57 -15.93 6.75 -5.47
CA ALA A 57 -16.32 8.11 -5.81
C ALA A 57 -15.13 8.93 -6.34
N ALA A 58 -13.97 8.84 -5.68
CA ALA A 58 -12.76 9.54 -6.09
C ALA A 58 -12.23 9.03 -7.43
N MET A 59 -12.29 7.72 -7.68
CA MET A 59 -11.81 7.14 -8.95
C MET A 59 -12.88 7.09 -10.06
N ALA A 60 -14.10 7.60 -9.82
CA ALA A 60 -15.20 7.56 -10.79
C ALA A 60 -15.00 8.43 -12.05
N PRO A 61 -14.36 9.62 -12.00
CA PRO A 61 -14.12 10.41 -13.21
C PRO A 61 -13.24 9.67 -14.23
N ALA A 62 -13.48 9.93 -15.53
CA ALA A 62 -12.67 9.33 -16.59
C ALA A 62 -11.19 9.74 -16.52
N GLU A 63 -10.93 10.95 -16.02
CA GLU A 63 -9.59 11.48 -15.76
C GLU A 63 -9.55 12.00 -14.31
N PRO A 64 -9.18 11.15 -13.33
CA PRO A 64 -9.09 11.59 -11.93
C PRO A 64 -7.98 12.63 -11.75
N SER A 65 -8.25 13.65 -10.92
CA SER A 65 -7.25 14.66 -10.56
C SER A 65 -6.25 14.12 -9.53
N SER A 66 -5.15 14.84 -9.32
CA SER A 66 -4.19 14.50 -8.25
C SER A 66 -4.83 14.51 -6.86
N GLN A 67 -5.84 15.37 -6.63
CA GLN A 67 -6.59 15.40 -5.39
C GLN A 67 -7.44 14.14 -5.20
N ASP A 68 -8.10 13.65 -6.25
CA ASP A 68 -8.89 12.43 -6.21
C ASP A 68 -8.02 11.21 -5.86
N TYR A 69 -6.81 11.12 -6.43
CA TYR A 69 -5.84 10.09 -6.07
C TYR A 69 -5.42 10.15 -4.60
N ARG A 70 -5.22 11.36 -4.05
CA ARG A 70 -4.89 11.53 -2.63
C ARG A 70 -6.03 11.04 -1.74
N VAL A 71 -7.26 11.42 -2.04
CA VAL A 71 -8.46 10.96 -1.31
C VAL A 71 -8.57 9.43 -1.37
N ALA A 72 -8.42 8.84 -2.55
CA ALA A 72 -8.47 7.39 -2.72
C ALA A 72 -7.36 6.67 -1.93
N ALA A 73 -6.15 7.25 -1.86
CA ALA A 73 -5.05 6.71 -1.07
C ALA A 73 -5.37 6.74 0.43
N SER A 74 -5.88 7.86 0.96
CA SER A 74 -6.31 7.95 2.36
C SER A 74 -7.42 6.96 2.70
N ALA A 75 -8.41 6.80 1.82
CA ALA A 75 -9.48 5.84 2.01
C ALA A 75 -8.97 4.38 1.95
N ARG A 76 -7.96 4.07 1.14
CA ARG A 76 -7.32 2.74 1.15
C ARG A 76 -6.64 2.43 2.49
N ALA A 77 -5.99 3.42 3.11
CA ALA A 77 -5.41 3.26 4.44
C ALA A 77 -6.51 2.95 5.48
N MET A 78 -7.60 3.71 5.48
CA MET A 78 -8.77 3.43 6.33
C MET A 78 -9.33 2.02 6.10
N ALA A 79 -9.47 1.57 4.84
CA ALA A 79 -9.95 0.23 4.54
C ALA A 79 -9.01 -0.87 5.06
N ALA A 80 -7.70 -0.62 5.06
CA ALA A 80 -6.72 -1.56 5.59
C ALA A 80 -6.82 -1.67 7.12
N GLU A 81 -6.95 -0.54 7.82
CA GLU A 81 -7.17 -0.49 9.27
C GLU A 81 -8.46 -1.21 9.67
N ALA A 82 -9.57 -0.91 8.99
CA ALA A 82 -10.86 -1.56 9.24
C ALA A 82 -10.82 -3.08 9.04
N ARG A 83 -10.13 -3.57 8.01
CA ARG A 83 -9.95 -5.02 7.80
C ARG A 83 -9.11 -5.67 8.90
N ALA A 84 -8.11 -4.98 9.42
CA ALA A 84 -7.31 -5.48 10.54
C ALA A 84 -8.14 -5.56 11.82
N GLU A 85 -8.98 -4.55 12.10
CA GLU A 85 -9.90 -4.57 13.24
C GLU A 85 -10.95 -5.69 13.13
N LEU A 86 -11.52 -5.92 11.94
CA LEU A 86 -12.46 -7.03 11.71
C LEU A 86 -11.84 -8.39 11.99
N ALA A 87 -10.61 -8.61 11.51
CA ALA A 87 -9.90 -9.86 11.75
C ALA A 87 -9.65 -10.12 13.24
N GLN A 88 -9.35 -9.06 14.01
CA GLN A 88 -9.16 -9.17 15.47
C GLN A 88 -10.48 -9.51 16.19
N MET A 89 -11.61 -8.93 15.74
CA MET A 89 -12.92 -9.22 16.32
C MET A 89 -13.34 -10.68 16.09
N GLU A 90 -13.12 -11.19 14.87
CA GLU A 90 -13.42 -12.59 14.54
C GLU A 90 -12.60 -13.58 15.38
N GLU A 91 -11.33 -13.27 15.67
CA GLU A 91 -10.46 -14.09 16.52
C GLU A 91 -10.88 -14.06 18.00
N SER A 92 -11.34 -12.89 18.49
CA SER A 92 -11.89 -12.78 19.86
C SER A 92 -13.21 -13.53 20.02
N GLU A 93 -14.13 -13.41 19.06
CA GLU A 93 -15.43 -14.10 19.11
C GLU A 93 -15.25 -15.63 19.08
N ALA A 94 -14.33 -16.14 18.26
CA ALA A 94 -14.01 -17.57 18.19
C ALA A 94 -13.38 -18.12 19.50
N SER A 95 -12.64 -17.27 20.22
CA SER A 95 -12.02 -17.62 21.50
C SER A 95 -13.02 -17.61 22.66
N GLU A 96 -14.04 -16.74 22.59
CA GLU A 96 -15.11 -16.64 23.60
C GLU A 96 -16.15 -17.76 23.49
N GLU A 97 -16.41 -18.28 22.29
CA GLU A 97 -17.35 -19.39 22.08
C GLU A 97 -16.79 -20.77 22.56
N SER A 98 -15.51 -20.84 22.90
CA SER A 98 -14.79 -22.07 23.26
C SER A 98 -14.50 -22.25 24.77
N GLY A 99 -15.15 -21.55 25.70
CA GLY A 99 -14.72 -21.52 27.11
C GLY A 99 -15.77 -21.62 28.23
N GLU A 100 -16.09 -22.85 28.66
CA GLU A 100 -16.38 -23.27 30.06
C GLU A 100 -15.72 -24.67 30.23
N GLU A 101 -14.84 -25.03 31.18
CA GLU A 101 -14.05 -24.37 32.22
C GLU A 101 -12.96 -25.41 32.73
N PRO A 102 -12.09 -25.17 33.75
CA PRO A 102 -10.63 -25.28 33.64
C PRO A 102 -9.98 -26.43 34.43
N GLU A 103 -8.67 -26.70 34.22
CA GLU A 103 -7.75 -27.13 35.30
C GLU A 103 -6.31 -26.65 35.04
N GLN A 104 -5.74 -25.98 36.04
CA GLN A 104 -4.33 -25.66 36.12
C GLN A 104 -3.57 -26.83 36.73
N THR A 105 -2.51 -27.30 36.07
CA THR A 105 -1.37 -27.90 36.77
C THR A 105 -0.08 -27.26 36.30
N THR A 106 0.62 -26.68 37.28
CA THR A 106 1.91 -26.04 37.19
C THR A 106 3.04 -27.00 36.81
N GLY A 107 3.95 -26.54 35.94
CA GLY A 107 5.40 -26.72 36.10
C GLY A 107 6.12 -27.81 35.29
N ALA A 108 6.72 -27.39 34.16
CA ALA A 108 8.04 -27.81 33.66
C ALA A 108 8.24 -27.09 32.30
N ALA A 109 8.99 -25.99 32.22
CA ALA A 109 10.43 -25.99 31.98
C ALA A 109 10.88 -27.00 30.90
N ALA A 110 11.29 -26.42 29.77
CA ALA A 110 12.22 -26.95 28.77
C ALA A 110 11.70 -27.94 27.70
N GLU A 111 12.16 -27.66 26.47
CA GLU A 111 12.17 -28.51 25.28
C GLU A 111 10.78 -28.66 24.60
N THR A 112 10.54 -28.04 23.43
CA THR A 112 11.25 -28.36 22.18
C THR A 112 11.34 -27.13 21.30
N ARG A 113 12.57 -26.61 21.21
CA ARG A 113 13.06 -25.80 20.10
C ARG A 113 13.64 -26.75 19.07
N GLN A 114 12.85 -27.12 18.08
CA GLN A 114 13.25 -27.75 16.81
C GLN A 114 11.95 -27.89 16.03
N GLU A 115 11.67 -27.01 15.07
CA GLU A 115 11.59 -27.41 13.66
C GLU A 115 11.48 -26.14 12.76
N ASP A 116 12.53 -25.32 12.68
CA ASP A 116 12.59 -24.20 11.71
C ASP A 116 13.97 -24.04 11.03
N GLY A 117 14.82 -25.08 11.09
CA GLY A 117 16.14 -25.08 10.43
C GLY A 117 16.08 -25.46 8.95
N ALA A 118 15.29 -26.49 8.62
CA ALA A 118 15.33 -27.11 7.29
C ALA A 118 14.73 -26.25 6.16
N GLY A 119 13.85 -25.30 6.49
CA GLY A 119 13.28 -24.37 5.52
C GLY A 119 14.21 -23.21 5.17
N ASN A 120 15.03 -22.77 6.11
CA ASN A 120 15.98 -21.67 5.92
C ASN A 120 17.22 -22.15 5.14
N GLU A 121 17.74 -23.33 5.45
CA GLU A 121 18.90 -23.93 4.76
C GLU A 121 18.60 -24.19 3.28
N ARG A 122 17.44 -24.79 2.94
CA ARG A 122 17.04 -25.01 1.53
C ARG A 122 16.83 -23.70 0.77
N ARG A 123 16.37 -22.63 1.44
CA ARG A 123 16.22 -21.30 0.82
C ARG A 123 17.58 -20.61 0.61
N ALA A 124 18.54 -20.81 1.50
CA ALA A 124 19.89 -20.31 1.35
C ALA A 124 20.63 -21.04 0.21
N GLU A 125 20.57 -22.38 0.19
CA GLU A 125 21.16 -23.22 -0.86
C GLU A 125 20.58 -22.90 -2.25
N MET A 126 19.26 -22.71 -2.36
CA MET A 126 18.65 -22.29 -3.63
C MET A 126 19.10 -20.90 -4.08
N ARG A 127 19.24 -19.94 -3.15
CA ARG A 127 19.72 -18.59 -3.49
C ARG A 127 21.18 -18.61 -3.94
N GLU A 128 22.01 -19.43 -3.32
CA GLU A 128 23.42 -19.58 -3.65
C GLU A 128 23.61 -20.30 -4.99
N ALA A 129 22.86 -21.39 -5.23
CA ALA A 129 22.82 -22.07 -6.53
C ALA A 129 22.31 -21.14 -7.66
N GLN A 130 21.34 -20.28 -7.35
CA GLN A 130 20.84 -19.29 -8.30
C GLN A 130 21.88 -18.20 -8.59
N ALA A 131 22.62 -17.73 -7.59
CA ALA A 131 23.72 -16.77 -7.76
C ALA A 131 24.88 -17.35 -8.58
N GLU A 132 25.25 -18.61 -8.35
CA GLU A 132 26.27 -19.31 -9.14
C GLU A 132 25.84 -19.49 -10.60
N SER A 133 24.57 -19.86 -10.82
CA SER A 133 24.03 -20.02 -12.17
C SER A 133 24.04 -18.69 -12.95
N MET A 134 23.76 -17.57 -12.28
CA MET A 134 23.80 -16.23 -12.87
C MET A 134 25.23 -15.79 -13.19
N GLY A 135 26.19 -16.08 -12.31
CA GLY A 135 27.61 -15.77 -12.52
C GLY A 135 28.27 -16.59 -13.64
N ARG A 136 27.86 -17.86 -13.83
CA ARG A 136 28.30 -18.67 -14.98
C ARG A 136 27.72 -18.14 -16.29
N LEU A 137 26.45 -17.75 -16.29
CA LEU A 137 25.79 -17.15 -17.45
C LEU A 137 26.49 -15.84 -17.87
N GLN A 138 26.84 -15.01 -16.90
CA GLN A 138 27.51 -13.73 -17.14
C GLN A 138 28.93 -13.92 -17.72
N ARG A 139 29.67 -14.92 -17.24
CA ARG A 139 30.97 -15.30 -17.85
C ARG A 139 30.82 -15.86 -19.26
N GLN A 140 29.83 -16.71 -19.52
CA GLN A 140 29.55 -17.23 -20.87
C GLN A 140 29.17 -16.12 -21.85
N LEU A 141 28.45 -15.08 -21.41
CA LEU A 141 28.10 -13.93 -22.26
C LEU A 141 29.32 -13.08 -22.63
N VAL A 142 30.29 -12.95 -21.72
CA VAL A 142 31.56 -12.25 -21.96
C VAL A 142 32.48 -13.08 -22.88
N GLU A 143 32.55 -14.40 -22.67
CA GLU A 143 33.38 -15.32 -23.46
C GLU A 143 32.81 -15.57 -24.87
N ALA A 144 31.48 -15.55 -25.03
CA ALA A 144 30.81 -15.64 -26.33
C ALA A 144 30.90 -14.35 -27.17
N GLY A 145 31.60 -13.31 -26.69
CA GLY A 145 31.87 -12.09 -27.47
C GLY A 145 30.63 -11.24 -27.79
N VAL A 146 29.50 -11.47 -27.10
CA VAL A 146 28.24 -10.76 -27.36
C VAL A 146 28.37 -9.25 -27.12
N PHE A 147 29.29 -8.83 -26.25
CA PHE A 147 29.60 -7.41 -26.01
C PHE A 147 30.23 -6.69 -27.22
N ALA A 148 30.94 -7.39 -28.11
CA ALA A 148 31.56 -6.78 -29.29
C ALA A 148 30.55 -6.44 -30.41
N ARG A 149 29.32 -6.97 -30.33
CA ARG A 149 28.26 -6.71 -31.32
C ARG A 149 27.43 -5.46 -31.01
N MET A 150 27.49 -4.92 -29.80
CA MET A 150 26.69 -3.76 -29.38
C MET A 150 27.47 -2.43 -29.34
N TYR A 151 28.81 -2.47 -29.31
CA TYR A 151 29.65 -1.26 -29.31
C TYR A 151 30.90 -1.46 -30.19
N PRO A 152 30.89 -1.01 -31.47
CA PRO A 152 32.09 -1.00 -32.28
C PRO A 152 33.11 0.03 -31.74
N PRO A 153 34.42 -0.21 -31.93
CA PRO A 153 35.45 0.75 -31.51
C PRO A 153 35.28 2.09 -32.22
N GLY A 154 35.04 3.17 -31.46
CA GLY A 154 34.86 4.53 -31.98
C GLY A 154 33.88 5.43 -31.21
N THR A 155 33.10 4.90 -30.26
CA THR A 155 32.20 5.71 -29.43
C THR A 155 32.97 6.46 -28.34
N LEU A 156 33.25 7.73 -28.59
CA LEU A 156 33.73 8.69 -27.59
C LEU A 156 32.55 9.16 -26.72
N PHE A 157 32.52 8.76 -25.45
CA PHE A 157 31.64 9.38 -24.45
C PHE A 157 32.36 10.58 -23.84
N SER A 158 31.99 11.79 -24.26
CA SER A 158 32.38 13.02 -23.56
C SER A 158 31.51 13.18 -22.30
N TYR A 159 32.08 12.90 -21.13
CA TYR A 159 31.55 13.37 -19.85
C TYR A 159 32.14 14.75 -19.58
N GLN A 160 31.30 15.78 -19.52
CA GLN A 160 31.66 17.08 -18.97
C GLN A 160 30.95 17.23 -17.62
N VAL A 161 31.73 17.62 -16.61
CA VAL A 161 31.30 17.95 -15.25
C VAL A 161 30.69 19.36 -15.25
#